data_AF-D6GTD7-F1
#
_entry.id   AF-D6GTD7-F1
#
_cell.length_a   1.000
_cell.length_b   1.000
_cell.length_c   1.000
_cell.angle_alpha   90.00
_cell.angle_beta   90.00
_cell.angle_gamma   90.00
#
_symmetry.space_group_name_H-M   'P 1'
#
loop_
_entity.id
_entity.type
_entity.pdbx_description
1 polymer ?
#
loop_
_entity_poly.entity_id
_entity_poly.type
_entity_poly.pdbx_seq_one_letter_code
_entity_poly.pdbx_strand_id
1 'polypeptide(L)'
;MTDEKDILMENEQPGNRNPADDTVIIRTDEDAKNGQDKCPLCGATDISLNQNTGKLRCNFCRHEFEPQALTGMHEDVSDIKGKVVSSGAQNIVADTDDMLTLKCESCGAEVVIDTSESAQARCHWCRNTLSINTQIPNGSIPDVVLPFSIKKEEAKKEIEKFVSKRKFFAHPTFKKEFTTENIMGVYLPYMLVDVNGHAYFEGEGEELVRMYEVGSKDDKKEYRYDADLYHVSRKFDIEIKELSIESSADKLNKKNKKKTTNIINSIMPFDTENCVKWNANYLKGYTSERRDVNVDQLEHTVMAQATDVAKFKANSTIRKYDRGVRWDEKKLEVEGQQWKAAYLPVWLYSYQQKKGKDGILHYIAVNARTKETMGSVPIHMPKLIAVSALIEFIGILIAIFGNFEDSSEGRWPLLIAGFLFFLVAYLYYRNSDARHSYETETVSTLSNLVSEDDFVKHETGLKNAEMKGANNRTVDSR
;
A
#
# COMPACT_ATOMS: atom_id res chain seq x y z
N MET A 1 43.36 62.52 4.93
CA MET A 1 44.11 62.67 3.68
C MET A 1 44.86 61.35 3.49
N THR A 2 44.19 60.33 2.92
CA THR A 2 44.12 60.00 1.46
C THR A 2 45.49 59.48 1.01
N ASP A 3 45.69 58.30 0.40
CA ASP A 3 44.87 57.32 -0.33
C ASP A 3 45.55 55.93 -0.12
N GLU A 4 45.04 54.75 -0.46
CA GLU A 4 44.56 54.30 -1.77
C GLU A 4 43.93 52.88 -1.63
N LYS A 5 43.09 52.52 -2.60
CA LYS A 5 42.24 51.33 -2.65
C LYS A 5 43.02 50.09 -3.08
N ASP A 6 42.68 48.94 -2.51
CA ASP A 6 42.81 47.65 -3.20
C ASP A 6 41.51 46.85 -3.09
N ILE A 7 41.04 46.45 -4.27
CA ILE A 7 39.81 45.69 -4.55
C ILE A 7 40.22 44.22 -4.52
N LEU A 8 39.62 43.42 -3.63
CA LEU A 8 39.63 41.97 -3.74
C LEU A 8 38.22 41.50 -4.09
N MET A 9 38.11 40.95 -5.29
CA MET A 9 36.97 40.19 -5.76
C MET A 9 36.87 38.90 -4.95
N GLU A 10 35.78 38.70 -4.21
CA GLU A 10 35.42 37.41 -3.66
C GLU A 10 34.80 36.54 -4.75
N ASN A 11 35.50 35.45 -5.08
CA ASN A 11 34.98 34.34 -5.86
C ASN A 11 33.94 33.59 -5.02
N GLU A 12 32.65 33.74 -5.32
CA GLU A 12 31.62 32.83 -4.83
C GLU A 12 31.78 31.46 -5.53
N GLN A 13 32.27 30.47 -4.78
CA GLN A 13 32.09 29.07 -5.14
C GLN A 13 30.67 28.63 -4.80
N PRO A 14 29.99 27.82 -5.64
CA PRO A 14 28.62 27.41 -5.40
C PRO A 14 28.56 26.51 -4.17
N GLY A 15 27.80 26.97 -3.18
CA GLY A 15 27.61 26.33 -1.90
C GLY A 15 27.09 24.90 -2.03
N ASN A 16 27.84 23.99 -1.42
CA ASN A 16 27.40 22.69 -0.95
C ASN A 16 26.22 22.88 0.02
N ARG A 17 24.97 22.86 -0.50
CA ARG A 17 23.75 22.92 0.31
C ARG A 17 23.48 21.55 0.92
N ASN A 18 23.39 21.51 2.24
CA ASN A 18 23.07 20.33 3.02
C ASN A 18 21.57 20.01 2.83
N PRO A 19 21.16 18.80 2.42
CA PRO A 19 19.75 18.47 2.12
C PRO A 19 18.81 18.48 3.34
N ALA A 20 19.31 18.80 4.54
CA ALA A 20 18.51 18.94 5.75
C ALA A 20 17.84 20.33 5.92
N ASP A 21 18.16 21.32 5.08
CA ASP A 21 17.80 22.74 5.33
C ASP A 21 16.43 23.18 4.77
N ASP A 22 15.76 22.36 3.92
CA ASP A 22 14.48 22.71 3.27
C ASP A 22 13.27 21.88 3.76
N THR A 23 13.35 21.26 4.94
CA THR A 23 12.19 20.54 5.51
C THR A 23 11.30 21.49 6.32
N VAL A 24 10.07 21.71 5.86
CA VAL A 24 9.05 22.49 6.57
C VAL A 24 8.21 21.56 7.44
N ILE A 25 8.15 21.84 8.74
CA ILE A 25 7.35 21.07 9.69
C ILE A 25 6.04 21.81 9.96
N ILE A 26 4.91 21.16 9.69
CA ILE A 26 3.58 21.69 9.99
C ILE A 26 3.06 21.06 11.27
N ARG A 27 2.82 21.87 12.31
CA ARG A 27 2.25 21.41 13.56
C ARG A 27 0.74 21.24 13.41
N THR A 28 0.27 20.00 13.49
CA THR A 28 -1.14 19.64 13.30
C THR A 28 -1.92 19.57 14.62
N ASP A 29 -1.22 19.57 15.75
CA ASP A 29 -1.75 19.42 17.11
C ASP A 29 -1.72 20.69 17.97
N GLU A 30 -1.46 21.87 17.41
CA GLU A 30 -1.33 23.11 18.21
C GLU A 30 -2.56 23.39 19.10
N ASP A 31 -3.75 23.05 18.61
CA ASP A 31 -5.01 23.17 19.35
C ASP A 31 -5.44 21.91 20.12
N ALA A 32 -4.63 20.84 20.06
CA ALA A 32 -4.97 19.56 20.67
C ALA A 32 -4.86 19.62 22.20
N LYS A 33 -5.83 19.01 22.88
CA LYS A 33 -5.85 18.91 24.34
C LYS A 33 -5.80 17.45 24.77
N ASN A 34 -4.93 17.18 25.74
CA ASN A 34 -4.86 15.89 26.43
C ASN A 34 -5.75 15.90 27.67
N GLY A 35 -6.09 14.72 28.17
CA GLY A 35 -6.92 14.57 29.36
C GLY A 35 -8.37 14.28 28.99
N GLN A 36 -9.33 14.99 29.59
CA GLN A 36 -10.74 14.65 29.45
C GLN A 36 -11.39 15.32 28.23
N ASP A 37 -11.57 14.57 27.15
CA ASP A 37 -12.41 14.99 26.02
C ASP A 37 -13.90 14.89 26.40
N LYS A 38 -14.50 16.02 26.79
CA LYS A 38 -15.88 16.08 27.28
C LYS A 38 -16.85 16.43 26.15
N CYS A 39 -18.00 15.76 26.15
CA CYS A 39 -19.12 16.14 25.30
C CYS A 39 -19.61 17.56 25.65
N PRO A 40 -19.72 18.49 24.69
CA PRO A 40 -20.10 19.87 24.97
C PRO A 40 -21.54 20.00 25.50
N LEU A 41 -22.42 19.04 25.19
CA LEU A 41 -23.83 19.08 25.63
C LEU A 41 -24.06 18.52 27.03
N CYS A 42 -23.32 17.49 27.45
CA CYS A 42 -23.60 16.79 28.71
C CYS A 42 -22.38 16.54 29.61
N GLY A 43 -21.17 16.91 29.18
CA GLY A 43 -19.94 16.72 29.94
C GLY A 43 -19.40 15.29 30.01
N ALA A 44 -20.09 14.30 29.42
CA ALA A 44 -19.63 12.90 29.45
C ALA A 44 -18.38 12.71 28.59
N THR A 45 -17.44 11.89 29.08
CA THR A 45 -16.19 11.50 28.38
C THR A 45 -16.33 10.15 27.66
N ASP A 46 -17.53 9.58 27.64
CA ASP A 46 -17.82 8.36 26.89
C ASP A 46 -18.24 8.73 25.46
N ILE A 47 -17.24 8.94 24.62
CA ILE A 47 -17.38 9.26 23.20
C ILE A 47 -16.74 8.11 22.41
N SER A 48 -17.42 7.67 21.35
CA SER A 48 -16.89 6.64 20.45
C SER A 48 -17.39 6.86 19.04
N LEU A 49 -16.70 6.28 18.06
CA LEU A 49 -17.14 6.23 16.68
C LEU A 49 -18.53 5.58 16.54
N ASN A 50 -19.45 6.27 15.87
CA ASN A 50 -20.64 5.69 15.28
C ASN A 50 -20.30 5.20 13.87
N GLN A 51 -20.05 3.89 13.72
CA GLN A 51 -19.66 3.28 12.44
C GLN A 51 -20.65 3.53 11.30
N ASN A 52 -21.94 3.76 11.59
CA ASN A 52 -22.93 4.03 10.55
C ASN A 52 -22.75 5.40 9.89
N THR A 53 -22.30 6.39 10.66
CA THR A 53 -22.19 7.79 10.21
C THR A 53 -20.74 8.22 10.00
N GLY A 54 -19.77 7.44 10.51
CA GLY A 54 -18.34 7.82 10.52
C GLY A 54 -18.00 8.90 11.56
N LYS A 55 -19.00 9.39 12.29
CA LYS A 55 -18.87 10.49 13.26
C LYS A 55 -18.59 9.96 14.66
N LEU A 56 -17.91 10.75 15.48
CA LEU A 56 -17.90 10.50 16.91
C LEU A 56 -19.30 10.77 17.47
N ARG A 57 -19.71 9.98 18.47
CA ARG A 57 -20.99 10.15 19.16
C ARG A 57 -20.80 9.96 20.66
N CYS A 58 -21.42 10.84 21.43
CA CYS A 58 -21.52 10.67 22.87
C CYS A 58 -22.44 9.48 23.20
N ASN A 59 -21.95 8.50 23.97
CA ASN A 59 -22.73 7.34 24.35
C ASN A 59 -23.78 7.62 25.44
N PHE A 60 -23.72 8.80 26.08
CA PHE A 60 -24.69 9.24 27.06
C PHE A 60 -25.86 10.00 26.42
N CYS A 61 -25.60 11.19 25.84
CA CYS A 61 -26.65 12.07 25.30
C CYS A 61 -26.92 11.88 23.79
N ARG A 62 -26.16 11.01 23.11
CA ARG A 62 -26.27 10.73 21.67
C ARG A 62 -25.94 11.89 20.74
N HIS A 63 -25.39 12.99 21.25
CA HIS A 63 -24.82 14.05 20.42
C HIS A 63 -23.76 13.49 19.46
N GLU A 64 -23.87 13.83 18.18
CA GLU A 64 -22.87 13.53 17.16
C GLU A 64 -21.98 14.75 16.93
N PHE A 65 -20.69 14.49 16.78
CA PHE A 65 -19.68 15.52 16.56
C PHE A 65 -19.39 15.57 15.06
N GLU A 66 -19.32 16.78 14.51
CA GLU A 66 -18.84 16.94 13.14
C GLU A 66 -17.34 16.62 13.08
N PRO A 67 -16.91 15.74 12.15
CA PRO A 67 -15.49 15.46 11.99
C PRO A 67 -14.73 16.71 11.58
N GLN A 68 -13.54 16.90 12.14
CA GLN A 68 -12.67 18.01 11.78
C GLN A 68 -11.70 17.56 10.68
N ALA A 69 -11.58 18.36 9.62
CA ALA A 69 -10.52 18.17 8.64
C ALA A 69 -9.16 18.56 9.24
N LEU A 70 -8.10 17.96 8.72
CA LEU A 70 -6.75 18.43 8.99
C LEU A 70 -6.55 19.78 8.30
N THR A 71 -6.03 20.78 9.01
CA THR A 71 -5.78 22.13 8.46
C THR A 71 -4.28 22.42 8.41
N GLY A 72 -3.89 23.39 7.58
CA GLY A 72 -2.51 23.88 7.49
C GLY A 72 -1.63 23.15 6.48
N MET A 73 -2.04 21.97 6.02
CA MET A 73 -1.39 21.23 4.93
C MET A 73 -1.83 21.78 3.56
N HIS A 74 -1.02 21.55 2.52
CA HIS A 74 -1.40 21.87 1.15
C HIS A 74 -2.54 20.96 0.69
N GLU A 75 -3.62 21.56 0.16
CA GLU A 75 -4.75 20.83 -0.43
C GLU A 75 -4.51 20.53 -1.92
N ASP A 76 -3.88 21.46 -2.63
CA ASP A 76 -3.44 21.31 -4.01
C ASP A 76 -2.00 20.77 -4.03
N VAL A 77 -1.79 19.68 -4.75
CA VAL A 77 -0.49 19.00 -4.84
C VAL A 77 0.50 19.85 -5.63
N SER A 78 0.04 20.60 -6.62
CA SER A 78 0.89 21.43 -7.50
C SER A 78 1.59 22.59 -6.76
N ASP A 79 1.03 23.03 -5.64
CA ASP A 79 1.58 24.10 -4.79
C ASP A 79 2.72 23.63 -3.87
N ILE A 80 2.92 22.31 -3.74
CA ILE A 80 3.93 21.76 -2.84
C ILE A 80 5.32 22.00 -3.43
N LYS A 81 6.21 22.58 -2.63
CA LYS A 81 7.63 22.76 -2.94
C LYS A 81 8.49 22.29 -1.77
N GLY A 82 9.60 21.61 -2.05
CA GLY A 82 10.47 21.06 -1.01
C GLY A 82 9.82 19.91 -0.23
N LYS A 83 10.26 19.70 1.02
CA LYS A 83 9.78 18.58 1.85
C LYS A 83 8.92 19.11 2.98
N VAL A 84 7.62 18.85 2.93
CA VAL A 84 6.66 19.22 3.97
C VAL A 84 6.33 17.99 4.82
N VAL A 85 6.50 18.10 6.13
CA VAL A 85 6.28 16.98 7.06
C VAL A 85 5.34 17.44 8.17
N SER A 86 4.23 16.73 8.36
CA SER A 86 3.33 16.99 9.49
C SER A 86 3.94 16.54 10.82
N SER A 87 3.45 17.09 11.93
CA SER A 87 4.01 16.82 13.26
C SER A 87 3.97 15.34 13.66
N GLY A 88 2.95 14.56 13.24
CA GLY A 88 2.89 13.11 13.46
C GLY A 88 3.81 12.28 12.55
N ALA A 89 4.24 12.84 11.42
CA ALA A 89 5.17 12.21 10.49
C ALA A 89 6.65 12.48 10.81
N GLN A 90 6.94 13.34 11.79
CA GLN A 90 8.31 13.65 12.22
C GLN A 90 9.10 12.41 12.68
N ASN A 91 10.42 12.58 12.75
CA ASN A 91 11.32 11.52 13.19
C ASN A 91 11.00 11.06 14.62
N ILE A 92 10.97 9.73 14.78
CA ILE A 92 10.86 9.06 16.07
C ILE A 92 12.17 9.28 16.84
N VAL A 93 12.05 9.71 18.09
CA VAL A 93 13.14 9.91 19.03
C VAL A 93 13.19 8.69 19.96
N ALA A 94 14.27 7.92 19.88
CA ALA A 94 14.39 6.60 20.51
C ALA A 94 14.21 6.60 22.04
N ASP A 95 14.62 7.69 22.71
CA ASP A 95 14.56 7.81 24.18
C ASP A 95 13.27 8.51 24.68
N THR A 96 12.25 8.63 23.83
CA THR A 96 10.95 9.19 24.23
C THR A 96 10.26 8.25 25.19
N ASP A 97 9.80 8.78 26.33
CA ASP A 97 9.05 7.98 27.30
C ASP A 97 7.69 7.58 26.72
N ASP A 98 7.40 6.28 26.76
CA ASP A 98 6.11 5.73 26.35
C ASP A 98 5.05 5.92 27.45
N MET A 99 5.47 6.23 28.69
CA MET A 99 4.59 6.42 29.83
C MET A 99 4.23 7.90 30.04
N LEU A 100 2.96 8.23 29.91
CA LEU A 100 2.44 9.57 30.19
C LEU A 100 1.50 9.56 31.37
N THR A 101 1.65 10.54 32.26
CA THR A 101 0.74 10.73 33.39
C THR A 101 -0.21 11.89 33.11
N LEU A 102 -1.51 11.60 33.10
CA LEU A 102 -2.56 12.61 32.93
C LEU A 102 -3.34 12.80 34.24
N LYS A 103 -3.62 14.05 34.59
CA LYS A 103 -4.45 14.38 35.75
C LYS A 103 -5.93 14.38 35.37
N CYS A 104 -6.73 13.60 36.09
CA CYS A 104 -8.18 13.56 35.91
C CYS A 104 -8.82 14.80 36.52
N GLU A 105 -9.36 15.69 35.67
CA GLU A 105 -9.97 16.95 36.13
C GLU A 105 -11.21 16.76 37.01
N SER A 106 -11.86 15.59 36.99
CA SER A 106 -13.08 15.34 37.78
C SER A 106 -12.82 14.89 39.21
N CYS A 107 -11.77 14.11 39.46
CA CYS A 107 -11.49 13.54 40.78
C CYS A 107 -10.07 13.82 41.29
N GLY A 108 -9.23 14.47 40.50
CA GLY A 108 -7.85 14.83 40.86
C GLY A 108 -6.83 13.69 40.75
N ALA A 109 -7.25 12.45 40.47
CA ALA A 109 -6.35 11.31 40.36
C ALA A 109 -5.41 11.42 39.15
N GLU A 110 -4.18 10.95 39.32
CA GLU A 110 -3.21 10.79 38.24
C GLU A 110 -3.37 9.41 37.60
N VAL A 111 -3.45 9.38 36.28
CA VAL A 111 -3.63 8.16 35.48
C VAL A 111 -2.45 8.04 34.55
N VAL A 112 -1.69 6.97 34.72
CA VAL A 112 -0.55 6.64 33.85
C VAL A 112 -1.08 5.88 32.63
N ILE A 113 -0.61 6.25 31.45
CA ILE A 113 -0.98 5.68 30.16
C ILE A 113 0.30 5.23 29.46
N ASP A 114 0.33 3.96 29.05
CA ASP A 114 1.36 3.45 28.15
C ASP A 114 0.93 3.70 26.69
N THR A 115 1.60 4.65 26.05
CA THR A 115 1.32 5.09 24.68
C THR A 115 1.80 4.09 23.62
N SER A 116 2.58 3.07 24.01
CA SER A 116 2.88 1.93 23.14
C SER A 116 1.69 0.97 23.00
N GLU A 117 0.76 0.99 23.97
CA GLU A 117 -0.43 0.12 23.97
C GLU A 117 -1.73 0.87 23.61
N SER A 118 -1.93 2.10 24.13
CA SER A 118 -3.18 2.84 23.96
C SER A 118 -3.01 4.34 24.10
N ALA A 119 -3.71 5.11 23.26
CA ALA A 119 -3.83 6.57 23.39
C ALA A 119 -4.89 7.01 24.42
N GLN A 120 -5.59 6.06 25.06
CA GLN A 120 -6.64 6.33 26.04
C GLN A 120 -6.51 5.46 27.28
N ALA A 121 -6.94 6.00 28.43
CA ALA A 121 -7.09 5.23 29.66
C ALA A 121 -8.36 5.65 30.42
N ARG A 122 -8.97 4.70 31.11
CA ARG A 122 -10.13 4.97 31.96
C ARG A 122 -9.67 5.21 33.39
N CYS A 123 -10.03 6.35 33.97
CA CYS A 123 -9.77 6.63 35.38
C CYS A 123 -10.43 5.58 36.28
N HIS A 124 -9.64 4.90 37.12
CA HIS A 124 -10.14 3.84 37.98
C HIS A 124 -11.09 4.35 39.09
N TRP A 125 -10.97 5.61 39.51
CA TRP A 125 -11.83 6.20 40.54
C TRP A 125 -13.18 6.66 40.02
N CYS A 126 -13.19 7.53 39.00
CA CYS A 126 -14.41 8.18 38.54
C CYS A 126 -14.88 7.72 37.16
N ARG A 127 -14.15 6.78 36.53
CA ARG A 127 -14.52 6.11 35.27
C ARG A 127 -14.59 7.01 34.04
N ASN A 128 -14.11 8.26 34.12
CA ASN A 128 -13.93 9.11 32.94
C ASN A 128 -12.79 8.60 32.06
N THR A 129 -12.92 8.78 30.75
CA THR A 129 -11.86 8.49 29.77
C THR A 129 -10.90 9.68 29.70
N LEU A 130 -9.61 9.39 29.73
CA LEU A 130 -8.55 10.34 29.42
C LEU A 130 -7.95 9.95 28.06
N SER A 131 -7.71 10.94 27.21
CA SER A 131 -7.25 10.83 25.83
C SER A 131 -5.95 11.58 25.63
N ILE A 132 -5.12 11.08 24.73
CA ILE A 132 -3.92 11.74 24.23
C ILE A 132 -4.17 12.14 22.78
N ASN A 133 -4.19 13.44 22.53
CA ASN A 133 -4.43 14.03 21.20
C ASN A 133 -3.25 14.86 20.69
N THR A 134 -2.30 15.23 21.56
CA THR A 134 -1.03 15.87 21.18
C THR A 134 -0.05 14.82 20.65
N GLN A 135 0.75 15.16 19.65
CA GLN A 135 1.73 14.24 19.11
C GLN A 135 2.88 14.00 20.08
N ILE A 136 3.36 12.75 20.05
CA ILE A 136 4.49 12.28 20.85
C ILE A 136 5.54 11.77 19.87
N PRO A 137 6.82 12.13 20.04
CA PRO A 137 7.90 11.72 19.13
C PRO A 137 8.29 10.24 19.29
N ASN A 138 7.33 9.36 19.57
CA ASN A 138 7.47 7.90 19.61
C ASN A 138 6.64 7.19 18.52
N GLY A 139 5.96 7.93 17.64
CA GLY A 139 5.18 7.39 16.51
C GLY A 139 3.79 6.85 16.88
N SER A 140 3.33 7.02 18.12
CA SER A 140 2.04 6.48 18.60
C SER A 140 0.81 7.30 18.21
N ILE A 141 0.97 8.61 17.95
CA ILE A 141 -0.13 9.54 17.68
C ILE A 141 0.02 10.10 16.25
N PRO A 142 -0.84 9.72 15.30
CA PRO A 142 -0.79 10.21 13.92
C PRO A 142 -1.40 11.62 13.79
N ASP A 143 -1.36 12.19 12.58
CA ASP A 143 -2.04 13.45 12.26
C ASP A 143 -3.52 13.23 11.93
N VAL A 144 -3.81 12.12 11.24
CA VAL A 144 -5.15 11.76 10.79
C VAL A 144 -5.52 10.33 11.11
N VAL A 145 -6.82 10.07 11.14
CA VAL A 145 -7.40 8.74 11.27
C VAL A 145 -8.49 8.58 10.24
N LEU A 146 -8.56 7.41 9.61
CA LEU A 146 -9.66 7.05 8.72
C LEU A 146 -10.69 6.23 9.52
N PRO A 147 -11.88 6.76 9.85
CA PRO A 147 -12.79 6.07 10.76
C PRO A 147 -13.30 4.73 10.19
N PHE A 148 -13.44 3.69 11.02
CA PHE A 148 -14.14 2.45 10.63
C PHE A 148 -15.56 2.74 10.09
N SER A 149 -15.90 2.23 8.90
CA SER A 149 -17.28 2.24 8.39
C SER A 149 -17.90 0.84 8.39
N ILE A 150 -17.09 -0.19 8.14
CA ILE A 150 -17.54 -1.58 8.12
C ILE A 150 -17.58 -2.15 9.54
N LYS A 151 -18.74 -2.72 9.92
CA LYS A 151 -18.96 -3.34 11.23
C LYS A 151 -18.28 -4.70 11.35
N LYS A 152 -17.98 -5.11 12.59
CA LYS A 152 -17.39 -6.44 12.88
C LYS A 152 -18.18 -7.58 12.23
N GLU A 153 -19.51 -7.56 12.32
CA GLU A 153 -20.38 -8.60 11.77
C GLU A 153 -20.33 -8.70 10.24
N GLU A 154 -20.07 -7.60 9.53
CA GLU A 154 -19.89 -7.63 8.08
C GLU A 154 -18.50 -8.18 7.72
N ALA A 155 -17.47 -7.81 8.47
CA ALA A 155 -16.14 -8.38 8.31
C ALA A 155 -16.10 -9.89 8.60
N LYS A 156 -16.84 -10.36 9.62
CA LYS A 156 -17.03 -11.80 9.90
C LYS A 156 -17.54 -12.54 8.65
N LYS A 157 -18.57 -12.00 8.00
CA LYS A 157 -19.17 -12.58 6.79
C LYS A 157 -18.18 -12.62 5.62
N GLU A 158 -17.43 -11.55 5.37
CA GLU A 158 -16.43 -11.55 4.29
C GLU A 158 -15.29 -12.53 4.55
N ILE A 159 -14.81 -12.65 5.81
CA ILE A 159 -13.79 -13.65 6.18
C ILE A 159 -14.34 -15.08 6.01
N GLU A 160 -15.56 -15.35 6.46
CA GLU A 160 -16.22 -16.66 6.26
C GLU A 160 -16.36 -17.01 4.79
N LYS A 161 -16.83 -16.06 3.97
CA LYS A 161 -16.95 -16.20 2.53
C LYS A 161 -15.59 -16.48 1.90
N PHE A 162 -14.55 -15.73 2.27
CA PHE A 162 -13.18 -15.90 1.78
C PHE A 162 -12.62 -17.30 2.09
N VAL A 163 -12.81 -17.78 3.32
CA VAL A 163 -12.36 -19.11 3.77
C VAL A 163 -13.20 -20.21 3.14
N SER A 164 -14.51 -20.00 2.95
CA SER A 164 -15.43 -21.00 2.36
C SER A 164 -14.99 -21.43 0.96
N LYS A 165 -14.56 -20.47 0.13
CA LYS A 165 -14.02 -20.69 -1.21
C LYS A 165 -12.69 -21.46 -1.24
N ARG A 166 -12.07 -21.67 -0.06
CA ARG A 166 -10.78 -22.33 0.14
C ARG A 166 -10.89 -23.55 1.07
N LYS A 167 -12.07 -24.14 1.28
CA LYS A 167 -12.20 -25.28 2.22
C LYS A 167 -11.59 -26.61 1.76
N PHE A 168 -11.48 -26.86 0.45
CA PHE A 168 -11.15 -28.20 -0.05
C PHE A 168 -9.73 -28.67 0.34
N PHE A 169 -8.71 -27.83 0.14
CA PHE A 169 -7.32 -28.08 0.54
C PHE A 169 -6.93 -27.43 1.87
N ALA A 170 -7.85 -26.81 2.60
CA ALA A 170 -7.52 -26.20 3.89
C ALA A 170 -7.10 -27.26 4.92
N HIS A 171 -6.13 -26.90 5.77
CA HIS A 171 -5.61 -27.76 6.82
C HIS A 171 -6.74 -28.23 7.76
N PRO A 172 -6.83 -29.52 8.13
CA PRO A 172 -7.91 -30.04 8.99
C PRO A 172 -8.00 -29.33 10.34
N THR A 173 -6.85 -29.05 10.97
CA THR A 173 -6.80 -28.32 12.25
C THR A 173 -7.35 -26.91 12.10
N PHE A 174 -6.94 -26.19 11.05
CA PHE A 174 -7.47 -24.87 10.74
C PHE A 174 -8.99 -24.91 10.58
N LYS A 175 -9.53 -25.88 9.82
CA LYS A 175 -10.99 -26.01 9.64
C LYS A 175 -11.75 -26.27 10.95
N LYS A 176 -11.13 -26.95 11.92
CA LYS A 176 -11.74 -27.23 13.23
C LYS A 176 -11.68 -26.03 14.18
N GLU A 177 -10.58 -25.28 14.12
CA GLU A 177 -10.30 -24.14 15.01
C GLU A 177 -10.79 -22.80 14.45
N PHE A 178 -11.11 -22.74 13.16
CA PHE A 178 -11.57 -21.53 12.51
C PHE A 178 -12.87 -21.03 13.15
N THR A 179 -12.79 -19.83 13.72
CA THR A 179 -13.90 -19.09 14.32
C THR A 179 -13.73 -17.61 13.99
N THR A 180 -14.83 -16.95 13.67
CA THR A 180 -14.86 -15.52 13.35
C THR A 180 -15.00 -14.62 14.59
N GLU A 181 -15.11 -15.21 15.78
CA GLU A 181 -15.23 -14.43 17.03
C GLU A 181 -13.95 -13.68 17.40
N ASN A 182 -12.80 -14.23 17.04
CA ASN A 182 -11.47 -13.70 17.35
C ASN A 182 -11.00 -12.61 16.36
N ILE A 183 -11.89 -12.09 15.52
CA ILE A 183 -11.57 -10.95 14.65
C ILE A 183 -11.39 -9.70 15.51
N MET A 184 -10.28 -8.99 15.29
CA MET A 184 -9.93 -7.75 15.96
C MET A 184 -9.97 -6.60 14.96
N GLY A 185 -10.48 -5.45 15.38
CA GLY A 185 -10.38 -4.22 14.62
C GLY A 185 -9.10 -3.49 15.03
N VAL A 186 -8.24 -3.22 14.06
CA VAL A 186 -6.90 -2.68 14.26
C VAL A 186 -6.74 -1.44 13.39
N TYR A 187 -6.21 -0.36 13.95
CA TYR A 187 -5.63 0.73 13.18
C TYR A 187 -4.16 0.44 12.91
N LEU A 188 -3.79 0.41 11.63
CA LEU A 188 -2.41 0.22 11.20
C LEU A 188 -1.78 1.56 10.79
N PRO A 189 -0.48 1.75 11.04
CA PRO A 189 0.20 3.01 10.79
C PRO A 189 0.61 3.14 9.32
N TYR A 190 0.15 4.19 8.64
CA TYR A 190 0.56 4.52 7.27
C TYR A 190 1.18 5.92 7.21
N MET A 191 2.07 6.11 6.25
CA MET A 191 2.38 7.43 5.72
C MET A 191 1.55 7.65 4.45
N LEU A 192 0.83 8.77 4.40
CA LEU A 192 0.19 9.26 3.17
C LEU A 192 1.09 10.33 2.58
N VAL A 193 1.50 10.13 1.32
CA VAL A 193 2.46 11.01 0.66
C VAL A 193 1.86 11.61 -0.60
N ASP A 194 1.81 12.94 -0.63
CA ASP A 194 1.52 13.69 -1.85
C ASP A 194 2.85 14.02 -2.54
N VAL A 195 2.93 13.85 -3.86
CA VAL A 195 4.15 14.09 -4.65
C VAL A 195 3.82 14.97 -5.84
N ASN A 196 4.55 16.07 -5.96
CA ASN A 196 4.57 16.96 -7.12
C ASN A 196 5.93 16.83 -7.80
N GLY A 197 5.95 16.50 -9.09
CA GLY A 197 7.20 16.31 -9.79
C GLY A 197 7.10 16.40 -11.31
N HIS A 198 8.27 16.39 -11.93
CA HIS A 198 8.47 16.37 -13.38
C HIS A 198 9.07 15.02 -13.80
N ALA A 199 8.37 14.31 -14.69
CA ALA A 199 8.80 13.01 -15.19
C ALA A 199 9.44 13.16 -16.58
N TYR A 200 10.57 12.47 -16.77
CA TYR A 200 11.26 12.32 -18.05
C TYR A 200 11.47 10.85 -18.37
N PHE A 201 10.82 10.38 -19.43
CA PHE A 201 10.94 9.01 -19.93
C PHE A 201 11.42 9.00 -21.38
N GLU A 202 12.39 8.15 -21.68
CA GLU A 202 12.98 8.00 -23.01
C GLU A 202 13.19 6.51 -23.32
N GLY A 203 12.95 6.11 -24.56
CA GLY A 203 13.15 4.73 -24.99
C GLY A 203 12.60 4.46 -26.38
N GLU A 204 12.08 3.25 -26.57
CA GLU A 204 11.61 2.79 -27.87
C GLU A 204 10.19 2.19 -27.77
N GLY A 205 9.38 2.39 -28.81
CA GLY A 205 8.04 1.82 -28.94
C GLY A 205 7.83 1.16 -30.30
N GLU A 206 7.12 0.03 -30.31
CA GLU A 206 6.76 -0.69 -31.53
C GLU A 206 5.26 -0.53 -31.84
N GLU A 207 4.94 -0.07 -33.05
CA GLU A 207 3.59 -0.05 -33.62
C GLU A 207 3.44 -1.24 -34.58
N LEU A 208 2.42 -2.08 -34.38
CA LEU A 208 2.13 -3.18 -35.28
C LEU A 208 1.62 -2.68 -36.63
N VAL A 209 2.33 -3.03 -37.70
CA VAL A 209 1.90 -2.74 -39.08
C VAL A 209 1.00 -3.86 -39.61
N ARG A 210 1.44 -5.11 -39.43
CA ARG A 210 0.64 -6.29 -39.81
C ARG A 210 1.07 -7.55 -39.08
N MET A 211 0.11 -8.46 -38.94
CA MET A 211 0.30 -9.83 -38.50
C MET A 211 -0.10 -10.77 -39.63
N TYR A 212 0.74 -11.75 -39.93
CA TYR A 212 0.48 -12.74 -40.96
C TYR A 212 1.04 -14.11 -40.58
N GLU A 213 0.47 -15.14 -41.19
CA GLU A 213 0.86 -16.52 -40.96
C GLU A 213 1.86 -16.95 -42.03
N VAL A 214 2.92 -17.64 -41.64
CA VAL A 214 3.93 -18.19 -42.54
C VAL A 214 4.05 -19.70 -42.29
N GLY A 215 3.87 -20.49 -43.35
CA GLY A 215 3.92 -21.95 -43.30
C GLY A 215 3.16 -22.57 -44.47
N SER A 216 3.61 -23.74 -44.94
CA SER A 216 2.90 -24.53 -45.95
C SER A 216 1.99 -25.57 -45.30
N LYS A 217 1.15 -26.26 -46.08
CA LYS A 217 0.15 -27.23 -45.60
C LYS A 217 0.75 -28.39 -44.78
N ASP A 218 2.06 -28.66 -44.95
CA ASP A 218 2.83 -29.70 -44.26
C ASP A 218 3.78 -29.16 -43.17
N ASP A 219 3.89 -27.83 -43.01
CA ASP A 219 4.73 -27.19 -41.99
C ASP A 219 3.88 -26.53 -40.88
N LYS A 220 4.48 -26.38 -39.69
CA LYS A 220 3.83 -25.62 -38.61
C LYS A 220 3.63 -24.17 -39.04
N LYS A 221 2.37 -23.73 -38.94
CA LYS A 221 1.94 -22.34 -39.13
C LYS A 221 2.56 -21.46 -38.06
N GLU A 222 3.43 -20.53 -38.44
CA GLU A 222 4.09 -19.61 -37.51
C GLU A 222 3.60 -18.19 -37.77
N TYR A 223 3.14 -17.50 -36.71
CA TYR A 223 2.79 -16.09 -36.82
C TYR A 223 4.06 -15.23 -36.94
N ARG A 224 3.97 -14.23 -37.82
CA ARG A 224 4.99 -13.22 -38.06
C ARG A 224 4.36 -11.85 -37.96
N TYR A 225 5.17 -10.91 -37.49
CA TYR A 225 4.75 -9.53 -37.27
C TYR A 225 5.73 -8.59 -37.96
N ASP A 226 5.18 -7.61 -38.66
CA ASP A 226 5.94 -6.46 -39.14
C ASP A 226 5.55 -5.26 -38.28
N ALA A 227 6.53 -4.47 -37.84
CA ALA A 227 6.35 -3.38 -36.89
C ALA A 227 7.21 -2.19 -37.23
N ASP A 228 6.72 -0.99 -36.93
CA ASP A 228 7.48 0.25 -37.01
C ASP A 228 8.04 0.58 -35.63
N LEU A 229 9.36 0.75 -35.57
CA LEU A 229 10.08 1.12 -34.36
C LEU A 229 10.23 2.64 -34.31
N TYR A 230 9.87 3.22 -33.18
CA TYR A 230 10.02 4.64 -32.90
C TYR A 230 10.89 4.85 -31.67
N HIS A 231 11.69 5.90 -31.69
CA HIS A 231 12.25 6.50 -30.49
C HIS A 231 11.15 7.35 -29.84
N VAL A 232 10.90 7.13 -28.56
CA VAL A 232 9.75 7.69 -27.83
C VAL A 232 10.27 8.44 -26.62
N SER A 233 9.92 9.73 -26.53
CA SER A 233 10.25 10.59 -25.38
C SER A 233 9.00 11.26 -24.82
N ARG A 234 8.88 11.27 -23.49
CA ARG A 234 7.77 11.89 -22.76
C ARG A 234 8.33 12.73 -21.62
N LYS A 235 7.99 14.02 -21.62
CA LYS A 235 8.22 14.96 -20.51
C LYS A 235 6.87 15.47 -20.03
N PHE A 236 6.59 15.40 -18.74
CA PHE A 236 5.31 15.86 -18.21
C PHE A 236 5.39 16.11 -16.71
N ASP A 237 4.48 16.96 -16.24
CA ASP A 237 4.28 17.16 -14.80
C ASP A 237 3.32 16.09 -14.28
N ILE A 238 3.60 15.59 -13.07
CA ILE A 238 2.84 14.55 -12.40
C ILE A 238 2.53 14.97 -10.96
N GLU A 239 1.25 14.94 -10.63
CA GLU A 239 0.73 15.09 -9.28
C GLU A 239 0.22 13.74 -8.81
N ILE A 240 0.75 13.24 -7.70
CA ILE A 240 0.33 11.98 -7.07
C ILE A 240 -0.25 12.33 -5.71
N LYS A 241 -1.49 11.92 -5.48
CA LYS A 241 -2.21 12.22 -4.25
C LYS A 241 -2.29 11.00 -3.34
N GLU A 242 -1.91 11.21 -2.08
CA GLU A 242 -2.05 10.26 -0.96
C GLU A 242 -1.54 8.85 -1.27
N LEU A 243 -0.35 8.74 -1.84
CA LEU A 243 0.35 7.46 -1.96
C LEU A 243 0.54 6.85 -0.56
N SER A 244 -0.19 5.77 -0.30
CA SER A 244 -0.27 5.15 1.02
C SER A 244 0.81 4.08 1.20
N ILE A 245 1.72 4.31 2.14
CA ILE A 245 2.80 3.38 2.48
C ILE A 245 2.68 2.95 3.93
N GLU A 246 2.57 1.64 4.16
CA GLU A 246 2.59 1.07 5.51
C GLU A 246 3.90 1.43 6.22
N SER A 247 3.81 1.85 7.48
CA SER A 247 4.91 2.42 8.25
C SER A 247 5.28 1.59 9.48
N SER A 248 5.17 0.27 9.34
CA SER A 248 5.73 -0.72 10.26
C SER A 248 6.85 -1.50 9.57
N ALA A 249 8.04 -1.55 10.17
CA ALA A 249 9.22 -2.23 9.63
C ALA A 249 8.98 -3.74 9.47
N ASP A 250 8.26 -4.37 10.41
CA ASP A 250 7.83 -5.78 10.30
C ASP A 250 6.87 -5.95 9.11
N LYS A 251 6.00 -4.96 8.85
CA LYS A 251 5.03 -5.04 7.76
C LYS A 251 5.61 -4.70 6.38
N LEU A 252 6.66 -3.90 6.34
CA LEU A 252 7.42 -3.61 5.13
C LEU A 252 8.29 -4.80 4.69
N ASN A 253 8.70 -5.66 5.62
CA ASN A 253 9.53 -6.82 5.31
C ASN A 253 8.74 -7.97 4.65
N LYS A 254 8.50 -7.83 3.34
CA LYS A 254 7.84 -8.85 2.50
C LYS A 254 8.62 -10.17 2.38
N LYS A 255 9.90 -10.21 2.76
CA LYS A 255 10.75 -11.42 2.70
C LYS A 255 10.59 -12.33 3.92
N ASN A 256 9.84 -11.91 4.94
CA ASN A 256 9.65 -12.69 6.15
C ASN A 256 8.84 -13.97 5.89
N LYS A 257 9.49 -15.13 6.01
CA LYS A 257 8.84 -16.45 5.78
C LYS A 257 7.98 -16.93 6.95
N LYS A 258 8.01 -16.25 8.11
CA LYS A 258 7.27 -16.64 9.32
C LYS A 258 5.88 -16.02 9.40
N LYS A 259 5.57 -15.00 8.59
CA LYS A 259 4.28 -14.29 8.62
C LYS A 259 3.82 -13.94 7.20
N THR A 260 2.53 -13.95 6.94
CA THR A 260 1.96 -13.62 5.62
C THR A 260 1.66 -12.12 5.53
N THR A 261 2.70 -11.32 5.72
CA THR A 261 2.61 -9.86 5.86
C THR A 261 2.11 -9.17 4.58
N ASN A 262 2.41 -9.73 3.41
CA ASN A 262 1.99 -9.19 2.12
C ASN A 262 0.47 -8.99 2.00
N ILE A 263 -0.30 -9.78 2.76
CA ILE A 263 -1.77 -9.71 2.83
C ILE A 263 -2.25 -8.33 3.30
N ILE A 264 -1.55 -7.69 4.25
CA ILE A 264 -1.97 -6.40 4.82
C ILE A 264 -1.95 -5.30 3.77
N ASN A 265 -0.90 -5.26 2.95
CA ASN A 265 -0.83 -4.27 1.88
C ASN A 265 -1.76 -4.60 0.71
N SER A 266 -2.20 -5.85 0.58
CA SER A 266 -3.02 -6.29 -0.57
C SER A 266 -4.50 -5.92 -0.47
N ILE A 267 -4.96 -5.40 0.66
CA ILE A 267 -6.35 -4.95 0.86
C ILE A 267 -6.56 -3.46 0.51
N MET A 268 -5.51 -2.78 0.06
CA MET A 268 -5.57 -1.43 -0.50
C MET A 268 -6.27 -1.44 -1.87
N PRO A 269 -6.80 -0.30 -2.35
CA PRO A 269 -6.71 1.06 -1.78
C PRO A 269 -7.68 1.33 -0.62
N PHE A 270 -7.34 2.33 0.20
CA PHE A 270 -8.26 2.98 1.14
C PHE A 270 -8.80 4.29 0.55
N ASP A 271 -9.96 4.74 1.02
CA ASP A 271 -10.58 6.01 0.68
C ASP A 271 -10.06 7.14 1.58
N THR A 272 -8.76 7.40 1.48
CA THR A 272 -7.99 8.30 2.35
C THR A 272 -8.46 9.75 2.31
N GLU A 273 -9.20 10.15 1.28
CA GLU A 273 -9.84 11.47 1.21
C GLU A 273 -10.88 11.70 2.32
N ASN A 274 -11.34 10.61 2.96
CA ASN A 274 -12.27 10.65 4.09
C ASN A 274 -11.55 10.60 5.44
N CYS A 275 -10.22 10.77 5.46
CA CYS A 275 -9.47 10.93 6.70
C CYS A 275 -9.91 12.19 7.45
N VAL A 276 -9.91 12.10 8.77
CA VAL A 276 -10.25 13.20 9.66
C VAL A 276 -9.08 13.45 10.60
N LYS A 277 -9.00 14.67 11.14
CA LYS A 277 -8.00 15.03 12.15
C LYS A 277 -8.03 14.03 13.30
N TRP A 278 -6.85 13.67 13.79
CA TRP A 278 -6.71 12.74 14.92
C TRP A 278 -7.59 13.12 16.11
N ASN A 279 -8.28 12.12 16.64
CA ASN A 279 -8.92 12.18 17.95
C ASN A 279 -8.92 10.78 18.56
N ALA A 280 -8.37 10.63 19.76
CA ALA A 280 -8.20 9.31 20.38
C ALA A 280 -9.53 8.56 20.60
N ASN A 281 -10.68 9.24 20.63
CA ASN A 281 -11.99 8.59 20.75
C ASN A 281 -12.35 7.71 19.54
N TYR A 282 -11.67 7.87 18.39
CA TYR A 282 -11.81 6.95 17.26
C TYR A 282 -11.21 5.56 17.55
N LEU A 283 -10.29 5.43 18.52
CA LEU A 283 -9.68 4.16 18.91
C LEU A 283 -10.54 3.36 19.89
N LYS A 284 -11.58 3.96 20.47
CA LYS A 284 -12.38 3.29 21.48
C LYS A 284 -13.04 2.01 20.93
N GLY A 285 -12.59 0.86 21.45
CA GLY A 285 -13.04 -0.47 21.02
C GLY A 285 -12.19 -1.12 19.94
N TYR A 286 -11.08 -0.48 19.55
CA TYR A 286 -10.10 -0.98 18.59
C TYR A 286 -8.71 -0.95 19.21
N THR A 287 -7.82 -1.76 18.65
CA THR A 287 -6.38 -1.71 18.95
C THR A 287 -5.65 -0.94 17.87
N SER A 288 -4.40 -0.55 18.10
CA SER A 288 -3.57 0.11 17.10
C SER A 288 -2.13 -0.41 17.15
N GLU A 289 -1.42 -0.31 16.05
CA GLU A 289 0.04 -0.44 15.98
C GLU A 289 0.63 0.95 15.77
N ARG A 290 1.70 1.29 16.50
CA ARG A 290 2.43 2.54 16.30
C ARG A 290 3.39 2.43 15.13
N ARG A 291 3.69 3.56 14.50
CA ARG A 291 4.74 3.65 13.48
C ARG A 291 6.12 3.40 14.12
N ASP A 292 7.01 2.71 13.41
CA ASP A 292 8.39 2.47 13.84
C ASP A 292 9.45 2.80 12.76
N VAL A 293 9.03 3.40 11.64
CA VAL A 293 9.91 3.87 10.55
C VAL A 293 9.76 5.36 10.29
N ASN A 294 10.86 6.04 10.01
CA ASN A 294 10.92 7.46 9.68
C ASN A 294 10.74 7.73 8.19
N VAL A 295 10.44 8.98 7.84
CA VAL A 295 10.28 9.45 6.45
C VAL A 295 11.48 9.04 5.59
N ASP A 296 12.70 9.32 6.07
CA ASP A 296 13.94 9.06 5.31
C ASP A 296 14.16 7.57 4.98
N GLN A 297 13.60 6.66 5.79
CA GLN A 297 13.65 5.22 5.53
C GLN A 297 12.65 4.78 4.44
N LEU A 298 11.60 5.58 4.21
CA LEU A 298 10.55 5.30 3.24
C LEU A 298 10.77 6.01 1.91
N GLU A 299 11.58 7.08 1.87
CA GLU A 299 11.80 7.90 0.67
C GLU A 299 12.14 7.06 -0.56
N HIS A 300 13.11 6.15 -0.47
CA HIS A 300 13.47 5.30 -1.61
C HIS A 300 12.28 4.48 -2.13
N THR A 301 11.45 3.95 -1.21
CA THR A 301 10.26 3.19 -1.58
C THR A 301 9.22 4.10 -2.25
N VAL A 302 9.00 5.29 -1.70
CA VAL A 302 8.07 6.29 -2.25
C VAL A 302 8.50 6.73 -3.64
N MET A 303 9.78 7.07 -3.84
CA MET A 303 10.31 7.50 -5.13
C MET A 303 10.18 6.41 -6.20
N ALA A 304 10.45 5.15 -5.85
CA ALA A 304 10.26 4.02 -6.76
C ALA A 304 8.79 3.86 -7.15
N GLN A 305 7.88 3.88 -6.17
CA GLN A 305 6.44 3.75 -6.42
C GLN A 305 5.88 4.96 -7.20
N ALA A 306 6.32 6.18 -6.90
CA ALA A 306 5.93 7.39 -7.62
C ALA A 306 6.38 7.35 -9.08
N THR A 307 7.59 6.85 -9.35
CA THR A 307 8.09 6.65 -10.72
C THR A 307 7.25 5.60 -11.46
N ASP A 308 6.88 4.51 -10.78
CA ASP A 308 6.00 3.49 -11.32
C ASP A 308 4.59 4.05 -11.63
N VAL A 309 4.00 4.86 -10.75
CA VAL A 309 2.72 5.56 -10.99
C VAL A 309 2.83 6.48 -12.21
N ALA A 310 3.89 7.30 -12.30
CA ALA A 310 4.11 8.19 -13.45
C ALA A 310 4.23 7.40 -14.77
N LYS A 311 4.97 6.28 -14.78
CA LYS A 311 5.10 5.38 -15.93
C LYS A 311 3.76 4.78 -16.36
N PHE A 312 2.96 4.31 -15.41
CA PHE A 312 1.65 3.77 -15.72
C PHE A 312 0.68 4.86 -16.20
N LYS A 313 0.77 6.08 -15.68
CA LYS A 313 0.00 7.23 -16.17
C LYS A 313 0.37 7.60 -17.61
N ALA A 314 1.66 7.55 -17.94
CA ALA A 314 2.17 7.80 -19.28
C ALA A 314 1.62 6.81 -20.33
N ASN A 315 1.19 5.60 -19.94
CA ASN A 315 0.60 4.60 -20.86
C ASN A 315 -0.60 5.14 -21.66
N SER A 316 -1.32 6.12 -21.12
CA SER A 316 -2.42 6.77 -21.82
C SER A 316 -1.98 7.57 -23.06
N THR A 317 -0.71 7.99 -23.11
CA THR A 317 -0.09 8.81 -24.17
C THR A 317 0.62 7.99 -25.25
N ILE A 318 0.83 6.69 -25.01
CA ILE A 318 1.59 5.78 -25.88
C ILE A 318 0.73 4.63 -26.42
N ARG A 319 -0.61 4.82 -26.48
CA ARG A 319 -1.57 3.80 -26.93
C ARG A 319 -1.32 3.31 -28.37
N LYS A 320 -0.64 4.13 -29.18
CA LYS A 320 -0.23 3.80 -30.56
C LYS A 320 0.72 2.60 -30.61
N TYR A 321 1.56 2.43 -29.60
CA TYR A 321 2.56 1.36 -29.52
C TYR A 321 1.96 0.10 -28.91
N ASP A 322 1.14 -0.59 -29.69
CA ASP A 322 0.34 -1.74 -29.27
C ASP A 322 1.18 -3.00 -28.94
N ARG A 323 2.36 -3.14 -29.56
CA ARG A 323 3.34 -4.18 -29.25
C ARG A 323 4.13 -3.89 -27.98
N GLY A 324 4.06 -2.68 -27.45
CA GLY A 324 4.67 -2.28 -26.18
C GLY A 324 5.70 -1.16 -26.31
N VAL A 325 6.12 -0.64 -25.16
CA VAL A 325 7.15 0.40 -25.05
C VAL A 325 8.19 -0.05 -24.02
N ARG A 326 9.46 0.11 -24.39
CA ARG A 326 10.62 -0.07 -23.51
C ARG A 326 11.18 1.30 -23.17
N TRP A 327 11.01 1.71 -21.92
CA TRP A 327 11.68 2.89 -21.37
C TRP A 327 13.09 2.50 -20.95
N ASP A 328 14.09 3.07 -21.62
CA ASP A 328 15.51 2.88 -21.32
C ASP A 328 15.96 3.84 -20.22
N GLU A 329 15.46 5.08 -20.24
CA GLU A 329 15.63 6.06 -19.17
C GLU A 329 14.29 6.39 -18.52
N LYS A 330 14.29 6.38 -17.18
CA LYS A 330 13.13 6.77 -16.36
C LYS A 330 13.60 7.66 -15.23
N LYS A 331 13.26 8.95 -15.28
CA LYS A 331 13.62 9.91 -14.25
C LYS A 331 12.38 10.63 -13.74
N LEU A 332 12.28 10.77 -12.42
CA LEU A 332 11.28 11.58 -11.75
C LEU A 332 12.01 12.59 -10.87
N GLU A 333 11.89 13.86 -11.21
CA GLU A 333 12.40 14.98 -10.42
C GLU A 333 11.27 15.48 -9.52
N VAL A 334 11.41 15.31 -8.21
CA VAL A 334 10.39 15.76 -7.25
C VAL A 334 10.62 17.23 -6.92
N GLU A 335 9.64 18.06 -7.25
CA GLU A 335 9.62 19.48 -6.89
C GLU A 335 9.14 19.67 -5.46
N GLY A 336 8.18 18.85 -5.03
CA GLY A 336 7.56 18.94 -3.72
C GLY A 336 7.00 17.61 -3.24
N GLN A 337 7.11 17.37 -1.94
CA GLN A 337 6.51 16.22 -1.29
C GLN A 337 5.91 16.61 0.05
N GLN A 338 4.77 16.01 0.40
CA GLN A 338 4.07 16.26 1.65
C GLN A 338 3.74 14.95 2.35
N TRP A 339 4.12 14.83 3.63
CA TRP A 339 3.99 13.60 4.41
C TRP A 339 3.01 13.78 5.57
N LYS A 340 2.04 12.86 5.67
CA LYS A 340 1.05 12.77 6.76
C LYS A 340 1.13 11.40 7.43
N ALA A 341 1.19 11.36 8.77
CA ALA A 341 1.00 10.10 9.49
C ALA A 341 -0.50 9.81 9.64
N ALA A 342 -0.90 8.59 9.33
CA ALA A 342 -2.30 8.17 9.29
C ALA A 342 -2.51 6.82 9.98
N TYR A 343 -3.69 6.67 10.60
CA TYR A 343 -4.20 5.37 11.05
C TYR A 343 -5.31 4.88 10.13
N LEU A 344 -5.08 3.75 9.47
CA LEU A 344 -6.03 3.13 8.54
C LEU A 344 -6.69 1.88 9.17
N PRO A 345 -8.01 1.72 9.02
CA PRO A 345 -8.78 0.73 9.77
C PRO A 345 -8.84 -0.64 9.06
N VAL A 346 -8.47 -1.69 9.78
CA VAL A 346 -8.44 -3.08 9.26
C VAL A 346 -9.12 -4.04 10.23
N TRP A 347 -9.96 -4.93 9.71
CA TRP A 347 -10.39 -6.09 10.47
C TRP A 347 -9.43 -7.24 10.22
N LEU A 348 -8.78 -7.72 11.28
CA LEU A 348 -7.72 -8.71 11.21
C LEU A 348 -8.12 -10.01 11.91
N TYR A 349 -7.91 -11.11 11.21
CA TYR A 349 -7.92 -12.46 11.75
C TYR A 349 -6.52 -13.05 11.63
N SER A 350 -6.02 -13.61 12.74
CA SER A 350 -4.69 -14.24 12.80
C SER A 350 -4.80 -15.71 13.20
N TYR A 351 -4.05 -16.58 12.51
CA TYR A 351 -3.98 -18.00 12.81
C TYR A 351 -2.54 -18.52 12.84
N GLN A 352 -2.10 -19.03 13.99
CA GLN A 352 -0.76 -19.59 14.15
C GLN A 352 -0.74 -21.06 13.72
N GLN A 353 -0.20 -21.35 12.54
CA GLN A 353 0.04 -22.73 12.10
C GLN A 353 1.30 -23.28 12.79
N LYS A 354 1.13 -24.27 13.68
CA LYS A 354 2.24 -24.99 14.32
C LYS A 354 2.85 -26.03 13.36
N LYS A 355 4.17 -26.00 13.15
CA LYS A 355 4.91 -27.02 12.39
C LYS A 355 6.25 -27.34 13.09
N GLY A 356 6.17 -27.97 14.26
CA GLY A 356 7.36 -28.24 15.09
C GLY A 356 7.90 -26.96 15.75
N LYS A 357 9.20 -26.69 15.62
CA LYS A 357 9.85 -25.46 16.13
C LYS A 357 9.62 -24.24 15.24
N ASP A 358 9.17 -24.46 13.99
CA ASP A 358 8.88 -23.41 13.03
C ASP A 358 7.38 -23.28 12.84
N GLY A 359 6.84 -22.07 12.98
CA GLY A 359 5.43 -21.78 12.75
C GLY A 359 5.28 -20.68 11.73
N ILE A 360 4.14 -20.69 11.02
CA ILE A 360 3.77 -19.60 10.13
C ILE A 360 2.50 -18.95 10.69
N LEU A 361 2.56 -17.64 10.88
CA LEU A 361 1.42 -16.82 11.24
C LEU A 361 0.68 -16.41 9.97
N HIS A 362 -0.55 -16.89 9.85
CA HIS A 362 -1.44 -16.58 8.75
C HIS A 362 -2.35 -15.43 9.11
N TYR A 363 -2.49 -14.48 8.19
CA TYR A 363 -3.43 -13.37 8.31
C TYR A 363 -4.55 -13.50 7.29
N ILE A 364 -5.75 -13.07 7.69
CA ILE A 364 -6.85 -12.70 6.80
C ILE A 364 -7.26 -11.30 7.22
N ALA A 365 -7.22 -10.36 6.28
CA ALA A 365 -7.52 -8.96 6.51
C ALA A 365 -8.71 -8.54 5.66
N VAL A 366 -9.54 -7.66 6.21
CA VAL A 366 -10.62 -6.98 5.50
C VAL A 366 -10.40 -5.48 5.65
N ASN A 367 -10.33 -4.77 4.53
CA ASN A 367 -10.34 -3.32 4.52
C ASN A 367 -11.66 -2.82 5.14
N ALA A 368 -11.59 -2.09 6.24
CA ALA A 368 -12.77 -1.67 6.99
C ALA A 368 -13.49 -0.45 6.39
N ARG A 369 -13.15 -0.10 5.15
CA ARG A 369 -13.80 0.92 4.32
C ARG A 369 -14.40 0.34 3.05
N THR A 370 -13.63 -0.48 2.33
CA THR A 370 -14.01 -1.00 0.99
C THR A 370 -14.54 -2.43 1.01
N LYS A 371 -14.36 -3.18 2.11
CA LYS A 371 -14.59 -4.64 2.23
C LYS A 371 -13.65 -5.51 1.41
N GLU A 372 -12.64 -4.93 0.76
CA GLU A 372 -11.62 -5.71 0.06
C GLU A 372 -10.98 -6.70 1.04
N THR A 373 -10.93 -7.98 0.65
CA THR A 373 -10.61 -9.08 1.57
C THR A 373 -9.52 -9.94 0.99
N MET A 374 -8.40 -10.01 1.69
CA MET A 374 -7.26 -10.82 1.32
C MET A 374 -6.80 -11.67 2.50
N GLY A 375 -6.21 -12.83 2.23
CA GLY A 375 -5.80 -13.72 3.31
C GLY A 375 -5.00 -14.92 2.86
N SER A 376 -4.37 -15.57 3.83
CA SER A 376 -3.61 -16.79 3.62
C SER A 376 -4.22 -17.94 4.40
N VAL A 377 -4.73 -18.97 3.71
CA VAL A 377 -5.34 -20.15 4.36
C VAL A 377 -4.31 -21.28 4.45
N PRO A 378 -4.07 -21.86 5.65
CA PRO A 378 -3.18 -23.01 5.80
C PRO A 378 -3.60 -24.18 4.90
N ILE A 379 -2.65 -24.74 4.16
CA ILE A 379 -2.89 -25.82 3.20
C ILE A 379 -2.58 -27.19 3.83
N HIS A 380 -3.43 -28.19 3.58
CA HIS A 380 -3.14 -29.60 3.82
C HIS A 380 -2.25 -30.17 2.70
N MET A 381 -0.93 -29.96 2.82
CA MET A 381 0.05 -30.34 1.79
C MET A 381 -0.09 -31.79 1.29
N PRO A 382 -0.29 -32.82 2.13
CA PRO A 382 -0.42 -34.20 1.62
C PRO A 382 -1.61 -34.39 0.68
N LYS A 383 -2.74 -33.71 0.95
CA LYS A 383 -3.94 -33.80 0.09
C LYS A 383 -3.70 -33.06 -1.23
N LEU A 384 -3.08 -31.88 -1.18
CA LEU A 384 -2.77 -31.12 -2.39
C LEU A 384 -1.79 -31.90 -3.28
N ILE A 385 -0.73 -32.47 -2.71
CA ILE A 385 0.26 -33.27 -3.44
C ILE A 385 -0.41 -34.51 -4.05
N ALA A 386 -1.23 -35.24 -3.30
CA ALA A 386 -1.89 -36.45 -3.81
C ALA A 386 -2.83 -36.16 -4.99
N VAL A 387 -3.64 -35.09 -4.91
CA VAL A 387 -4.52 -34.69 -6.02
C VAL A 387 -3.70 -34.19 -7.22
N SER A 388 -2.64 -33.41 -6.98
CA SER A 388 -1.77 -32.93 -8.05
C SER A 388 -1.05 -34.08 -8.77
N ALA A 389 -0.56 -35.07 -8.02
CA ALA A 389 0.06 -36.27 -8.57
C ALA A 389 -0.94 -37.14 -9.35
N LEU A 390 -2.20 -37.21 -8.91
CA LEU A 390 -3.25 -37.91 -9.66
C LEU A 390 -3.55 -37.20 -10.99
N ILE A 391 -3.65 -35.87 -10.99
CA ILE A 391 -3.83 -35.07 -12.20
C ILE A 391 -2.65 -35.27 -13.15
N GLU A 392 -1.43 -35.23 -12.63
CA GLU A 392 -0.21 -35.48 -13.41
C GLU A 392 -0.22 -36.88 -14.03
N PHE A 393 -0.56 -37.90 -13.25
CA PHE A 393 -0.65 -39.27 -13.73
C PHE A 393 -1.68 -39.44 -14.84
N ILE A 394 -2.87 -38.85 -14.69
CA ILE A 394 -3.91 -38.87 -15.73
C ILE A 394 -3.44 -38.10 -16.97
N GLY A 395 -2.79 -36.95 -16.80
CA GLY A 395 -2.21 -36.16 -17.89
C GLY A 395 -1.21 -36.98 -18.71
N ILE A 396 -0.30 -37.69 -18.03
CA ILE A 396 0.68 -38.59 -18.66
C ILE A 396 -0.02 -39.73 -19.41
N LEU A 397 -1.01 -40.39 -18.80
CA LEU A 397 -1.76 -41.47 -19.47
C LEU A 397 -2.45 -40.97 -20.73
N ILE A 398 -3.12 -39.82 -20.67
CA ILE A 398 -3.75 -39.20 -21.85
C ILE A 398 -2.69 -38.86 -22.90
N ALA A 399 -1.54 -38.30 -22.50
CA ALA A 399 -0.46 -37.97 -23.43
C ALA A 399 0.20 -39.19 -24.11
N ILE A 400 0.17 -40.37 -23.47
CA ILE A 400 0.71 -41.62 -24.01
C ILE A 400 -0.31 -42.35 -24.89
N PHE A 401 -1.56 -42.48 -24.43
CA PHE A 401 -2.58 -43.33 -25.04
C PHE A 401 -3.60 -42.55 -25.90
N GLY A 402 -3.60 -41.22 -25.83
CA GLY A 402 -4.46 -40.39 -26.67
C GLY A 402 -3.95 -40.33 -28.10
N ASN A 403 -4.87 -40.42 -29.07
CA ASN A 403 -4.60 -40.23 -30.49
C ASN A 403 -4.39 -38.73 -30.80
N PHE A 404 -3.35 -38.12 -30.23
CA PHE A 404 -2.93 -36.79 -30.60
C PHE A 404 -2.13 -36.87 -31.90
N GLU A 405 -2.59 -36.18 -32.95
CA GLU A 405 -1.77 -35.88 -34.13
C GLU A 405 -0.46 -35.24 -33.63
N ASP A 406 0.66 -35.68 -34.19
CA ASP A 406 2.06 -35.58 -33.70
C ASP A 406 2.62 -34.15 -33.53
N SER A 407 1.75 -33.16 -33.34
CA SER A 407 2.09 -31.83 -32.89
C SER A 407 2.48 -31.86 -31.40
N SER A 408 3.77 -31.60 -31.15
CA SER A 408 4.36 -31.47 -29.82
C SER A 408 3.65 -30.47 -28.88
N GLU A 409 2.84 -29.56 -29.43
CA GLU A 409 2.18 -28.47 -28.71
C GLU A 409 1.00 -28.92 -27.85
N GLY A 410 0.27 -29.99 -28.24
CA GLY A 410 -0.85 -30.49 -27.45
C GLY A 410 -0.44 -31.41 -26.29
N ARG A 411 0.71 -32.07 -26.39
CA ARG A 411 1.16 -33.09 -25.42
C ARG A 411 1.85 -32.49 -24.22
N TRP A 412 2.68 -31.45 -24.41
CA TRP A 412 3.46 -30.85 -23.32
C TRP A 412 2.61 -30.29 -22.16
N PRO A 413 1.48 -29.57 -22.39
CA PRO A 413 0.63 -29.10 -21.31
C PRO A 413 0.10 -30.21 -20.39
N LEU A 414 -0.13 -31.41 -20.94
CA LEU A 414 -0.59 -32.58 -20.18
C LEU A 414 0.51 -33.17 -19.27
N LEU A 415 1.78 -33.03 -19.67
CA LEU A 415 2.96 -33.52 -18.94
C LEU A 415 3.42 -32.57 -17.82
N ILE A 416 2.72 -31.45 -17.63
CA ILE A 416 2.97 -30.51 -16.53
C ILE A 416 1.67 -30.12 -15.81
N ALA A 417 0.54 -30.76 -16.15
CA ALA A 417 -0.79 -30.34 -15.71
C ALA A 417 -0.93 -30.41 -14.18
N GLY A 418 -0.39 -31.44 -13.54
CA GLY A 418 -0.40 -31.59 -12.09
C GLY A 418 0.54 -30.61 -11.40
N PHE A 419 1.71 -30.32 -11.97
CA PHE A 419 2.61 -29.28 -11.47
C PHE A 419 1.98 -27.88 -11.55
N LEU A 420 1.36 -27.54 -12.69
CA LEU A 420 0.63 -26.29 -12.86
C LEU A 420 -0.54 -26.20 -11.88
N PHE A 421 -1.34 -27.26 -11.75
CA PHE A 421 -2.42 -27.32 -10.77
C PHE A 421 -1.92 -27.09 -9.34
N PHE A 422 -0.82 -27.75 -8.95
CA PHE A 422 -0.21 -27.57 -7.64
C PHE A 422 0.17 -26.11 -7.41
N LEU A 423 0.85 -25.48 -8.37
CA LEU A 423 1.30 -24.10 -8.28
C LEU A 423 0.10 -23.14 -8.15
N VAL A 424 -0.90 -23.27 -9.03
CA VAL A 424 -2.10 -22.43 -9.02
C VAL A 424 -2.88 -22.60 -7.71
N ALA A 425 -3.09 -23.82 -7.25
CA ALA A 425 -3.78 -24.08 -5.99
C ALA A 425 -2.98 -23.56 -4.78
N TYR A 426 -1.64 -23.70 -4.80
CA TYR A 426 -0.78 -23.15 -3.76
C TYR A 426 -0.89 -21.63 -3.69
N LEU A 427 -0.76 -20.94 -4.83
CA LEU A 427 -0.88 -19.48 -4.93
C LEU A 427 -2.27 -19.00 -4.52
N TYR A 428 -3.34 -19.63 -5.00
CA TYR A 428 -4.71 -19.27 -4.65
C TYR A 428 -5.02 -19.35 -3.14
N TYR A 429 -4.39 -20.29 -2.43
CA TYR A 429 -4.56 -20.47 -0.99
C TYR A 429 -3.65 -19.58 -0.15
N ARG A 430 -2.39 -19.45 -0.55
CA ARG A 430 -1.39 -18.68 0.20
C ARG A 430 -1.44 -17.20 -0.10
N ASN A 431 -1.90 -16.82 -1.30
CA ASN A 431 -1.82 -15.48 -1.87
C ASN A 431 -0.42 -14.88 -1.68
N SER A 432 0.62 -15.65 -1.97
CA SER A 432 2.01 -15.24 -1.71
C SER A 432 2.51 -14.13 -2.64
N ASP A 433 1.85 -13.96 -3.78
CA ASP A 433 2.10 -12.94 -4.80
C ASP A 433 1.11 -11.77 -4.72
N ALA A 434 0.12 -11.83 -3.81
CA ALA A 434 -0.82 -10.74 -3.63
C ALA A 434 -0.10 -9.46 -3.20
N ARG A 435 -0.49 -8.36 -3.84
CA ARG A 435 -0.01 -6.99 -3.62
C ARG A 435 -1.10 -6.00 -4.01
N HIS A 436 -0.97 -4.77 -3.54
CA HIS A 436 -1.67 -3.62 -4.07
C HIS A 436 -1.17 -3.26 -5.47
N SER A 437 -2.08 -2.81 -6.34
CA SER A 437 -1.76 -2.30 -7.67
C SER A 437 -1.71 -0.77 -7.66
N TYR A 438 -0.88 -0.24 -6.75
CA TYR A 438 -0.75 1.20 -6.49
C TYR A 438 -0.47 1.99 -7.78
N GLU A 439 0.25 1.39 -8.73
CA GLU A 439 0.64 2.02 -10.00
C GLU A 439 -0.57 2.43 -10.87
N THR A 440 -1.72 1.80 -10.66
CA THR A 440 -2.98 2.09 -11.35
C THR A 440 -4.08 2.62 -10.44
N GLU A 441 -4.03 2.28 -9.15
CA GLU A 441 -5.07 2.59 -8.18
C GLU A 441 -4.83 3.92 -7.44
N THR A 442 -3.58 4.39 -7.37
CA THR A 442 -3.25 5.69 -6.76
C THR A 442 -3.72 6.84 -7.65
N VAL A 443 -4.43 7.79 -7.04
CA VAL A 443 -4.93 9.00 -7.71
C VAL A 443 -3.75 9.84 -8.18
N SER A 444 -3.72 10.11 -9.49
CA SER A 444 -2.66 10.91 -10.10
C SER A 444 -3.16 11.69 -11.32
N THR A 445 -2.58 12.86 -11.53
CA THR A 445 -2.89 13.77 -12.64
C THR A 445 -1.62 14.07 -13.44
N LEU A 446 -1.73 13.99 -14.76
CA LEU A 446 -0.65 14.31 -15.68
C LEU A 446 -1.00 15.61 -16.42
N SER A 447 -0.07 16.56 -16.45
CA SER A 447 -0.22 17.86 -17.11
C SER A 447 1.06 18.25 -17.86
N ASN A 448 1.00 19.31 -18.66
CA ASN A 448 2.15 19.88 -19.39
C ASN A 448 2.96 18.86 -20.23
N LEU A 449 2.25 17.92 -20.89
CA LEU A 449 2.88 16.88 -21.69
C LEU A 449 3.58 17.44 -22.93
N VAL A 450 4.87 17.10 -23.06
CA VAL A 450 5.65 17.22 -24.28
C VAL A 450 6.00 15.81 -24.76
N SER A 451 5.64 15.50 -26.00
CA SER A 451 5.85 14.20 -26.64
C SER A 451 6.68 14.35 -27.91
N GLU A 452 7.70 13.51 -28.06
CA GLU A 452 8.55 13.40 -29.25
C GLU A 452 8.62 11.92 -29.64
N ASP A 453 8.25 11.63 -30.90
CA ASP A 453 8.14 10.27 -31.45
C ASP A 453 8.82 10.23 -32.83
N ASP A 454 10.08 9.77 -32.88
CA ASP A 454 10.87 9.73 -34.11
C ASP A 454 10.90 8.32 -34.70
N PHE A 455 10.55 8.20 -35.97
CA PHE A 455 10.64 6.92 -36.67
C PHE A 455 12.09 6.47 -36.82
N VAL A 456 12.40 5.25 -36.40
CA VAL A 456 13.74 4.66 -36.46
C VAL A 456 13.86 3.74 -37.67
N LYS A 457 13.00 2.72 -37.75
CA LYS A 457 13.03 1.70 -38.81
C LYS A 457 11.75 0.87 -38.88
N HIS A 458 11.55 0.24 -40.03
CA HIS A 458 10.57 -0.81 -40.23
C HIS A 458 11.24 -2.18 -40.01
N GLU A 459 10.66 -3.02 -39.15
CA GLU A 459 11.11 -4.38 -38.90
C GLU A 459 10.12 -5.38 -39.49
N THR A 460 10.63 -6.42 -40.15
CA THR A 460 9.81 -7.45 -40.79
C THR A 460 10.08 -8.84 -40.24
N GLY A 461 9.03 -9.66 -40.15
CA GLY A 461 9.16 -11.08 -39.81
C GLY A 461 9.54 -11.34 -38.35
N LEU A 462 9.16 -10.45 -37.44
CA LEU A 462 9.34 -10.64 -36.00
C LEU A 462 8.55 -11.87 -35.54
N LYS A 463 9.13 -12.62 -34.59
CA LYS A 463 8.50 -13.83 -34.04
C LYS A 463 7.66 -13.56 -32.79
N ASN A 464 7.98 -12.49 -32.06
CA ASN A 464 7.33 -12.16 -30.80
C ASN A 464 6.13 -11.25 -31.05
N ALA A 465 5.03 -11.52 -30.37
CA ALA A 465 3.83 -10.67 -30.42
C ALA A 465 4.04 -9.33 -29.72
N GLU A 466 4.91 -9.30 -28.70
CA GLU A 466 5.27 -8.10 -27.94
C GLU A 466 6.73 -7.71 -28.21
N MET A 467 6.99 -6.40 -28.09
CA MET A 467 8.31 -5.81 -28.18
C MET A 467 9.25 -6.42 -27.13
N LYS A 468 10.49 -6.71 -27.54
CA LYS A 468 11.49 -7.27 -26.63
C LYS A 468 11.89 -6.22 -25.58
N GLY A 469 11.72 -6.57 -24.31
CA GLY A 469 12.12 -5.71 -23.19
C GLY A 469 11.11 -4.63 -22.85
N ALA A 470 9.90 -4.66 -23.42
CA ALA A 470 8.82 -3.76 -23.05
C ALA A 470 8.61 -3.76 -21.52
N ASN A 471 8.60 -2.58 -20.92
CA ASN A 471 8.56 -2.39 -19.47
C ASN A 471 7.53 -1.33 -19.02
N ASN A 472 6.77 -0.77 -19.96
CA ASN A 472 5.74 0.23 -19.68
C ASN A 472 4.57 -0.31 -18.84
N ARG A 473 4.42 -1.65 -18.76
CA ARG A 473 3.40 -2.35 -17.96
C ARG A 473 3.99 -3.14 -16.78
N THR A 474 5.28 -3.00 -16.50
CA THR A 474 5.95 -3.71 -15.41
C THR A 474 6.31 -2.75 -14.29
N VAL A 475 6.10 -3.14 -13.05
CA VAL A 475 6.48 -2.37 -11.85
C VAL A 475 7.94 -2.64 -11.51
N ASP A 476 8.73 -1.59 -11.30
CA ASP A 476 10.16 -1.69 -10.98
C ASP A 476 10.43 -1.88 -9.48
N SER A 477 9.50 -1.44 -8.61
CA SER A 477 9.64 -1.42 -7.14
C SER A 477 9.59 -2.79 -6.42
N ARG A 478 10.01 -3.90 -7.04
CA ARG A 478 9.81 -5.26 -6.49
C ARG A 478 10.74 -5.66 -5.34
#